data_AF-A0A961YQ02-F1
#
_entry.id   AF-A0A961YQ02-F1
#
_cell.length_a   1.000
_cell.length_b   1.000
_cell.length_c   1.000
_cell.angle_alpha   90.00
_cell.angle_beta   90.00
_cell.angle_gamma   90.00
#
_symmetry.space_group_name_H-M   'P 1'
#
loop_
_entity.id
_entity.type
_entity.pdbx_description
1 polymer ?
#
loop_
_entity_poly.entity_id
_entity_poly.type
_entity_poly.pdbx_seq_one_letter_code
_entity_poly.pdbx_strand_id
1 'polypeptide(L)'
;MIGSGCRLATDTRPAGAGKTRLSGRVLVLAALAMFVAAPAAAQQDRIALEVPANVRTLLGSTALVGPDCTLKANTTRIIQRPKHGAVEIKVEPHTIGSEDKRLAQCAGMTIDGVSIYYQPDTGFTGEDGFALTLTEDGRNYPQKFVITVK
;
A
#
# COMPACT_ATOMS: atom_id res chain seq x y z
N MET A 1 -6.01 -28.39 4.56
CA MET A 1 -5.61 -27.88 5.89
C MET A 1 -4.63 -26.74 5.59
N ILE A 2 -4.84 -25.46 5.89
CA ILE A 2 -5.52 -24.75 7.00
C ILE A 2 -6.19 -23.51 6.39
N GLY A 3 -7.42 -23.20 6.82
CA GLY A 3 -8.20 -22.04 6.34
C GLY A 3 -7.95 -20.78 7.18
N SER A 4 -7.73 -19.65 6.50
CA SER A 4 -7.63 -18.32 7.09
C SER A 4 -8.99 -17.62 7.04
N GLY A 5 -9.72 -17.65 8.15
CA GLY A 5 -10.96 -16.90 8.34
C GLY A 5 -10.71 -15.61 9.13
N CYS A 6 -10.47 -14.50 8.45
CA CYS A 6 -10.50 -13.17 9.07
C CYS A 6 -11.98 -12.78 9.23
N ARG A 7 -12.49 -12.84 10.47
CA ARG A 7 -13.88 -12.49 10.81
C ARG A 7 -14.06 -10.98 10.80
N LEU A 8 -14.90 -10.50 9.88
CA LEU A 8 -15.48 -9.16 9.94
C LEU A 8 -16.37 -9.07 11.19
N ALA A 9 -16.02 -8.17 12.10
CA ALA A 9 -16.85 -7.81 13.24
C ALA A 9 -18.15 -7.17 12.71
N THR A 10 -19.27 -7.87 12.88
CA THR A 10 -20.62 -7.32 12.72
C THR A 10 -20.90 -6.40 13.90
N ASP A 11 -20.90 -5.09 13.65
CA ASP A 11 -21.31 -4.09 14.62
C ASP A 11 -22.84 -4.15 14.82
N THR A 12 -23.23 -4.59 16.01
CA THR A 12 -24.60 -4.67 16.50
C THR A 12 -25.13 -3.27 16.80
N ARG A 13 -26.00 -2.76 15.91
CA ARG A 13 -26.85 -1.58 16.18
C ARG A 13 -27.71 -1.82 17.43
N PRO A 14 -27.68 -0.96 18.46
CA PRO A 14 -28.68 -0.99 19.51
C PRO A 14 -29.97 -0.33 19.02
N ALA A 15 -31.06 -1.08 19.15
CA ALA A 15 -32.42 -0.57 19.13
C ALA A 15 -32.69 0.27 20.39
N GLY A 16 -33.19 1.50 20.21
CA GLY A 16 -33.60 2.38 21.31
C GLY A 16 -34.83 3.19 20.90
N ALA A 17 -35.98 2.74 21.39
CA ALA A 17 -37.27 3.41 21.25
C ALA A 17 -37.38 4.62 22.20
N GLY A 18 -38.16 5.64 21.81
CA GLY A 18 -38.54 6.71 22.73
C GLY A 18 -39.22 7.89 22.05
N LYS A 19 -40.54 7.80 21.82
CA LYS A 19 -41.39 8.95 21.51
C LYS A 19 -41.67 9.71 22.82
N THR A 20 -41.33 10.99 22.88
CA THR A 20 -41.93 11.94 23.85
C THR A 20 -42.05 13.31 23.22
N ARG A 21 -43.30 13.73 22.96
CA ARG A 21 -43.66 15.14 22.83
C ARG A 21 -43.53 15.80 24.20
N LEU A 22 -42.87 16.95 24.31
CA LEU A 22 -43.42 18.04 25.11
C LEU A 22 -42.76 19.39 24.77
N SER A 23 -43.64 20.37 24.68
CA SER A 23 -43.43 21.81 24.56
C SER A 23 -42.53 22.35 25.67
N GLY A 24 -41.60 23.24 25.33
CA GLY A 24 -40.80 23.99 26.30
C GLY A 24 -39.81 24.91 25.59
N ARG A 25 -40.07 26.22 25.60
CA ARG A 25 -39.14 27.26 25.15
C ARG A 25 -37.88 27.20 26.01
N VAL A 26 -36.80 26.65 25.46
CA VAL A 26 -35.46 26.77 26.05
C VAL A 26 -34.68 27.77 25.20
N LEU A 27 -34.29 28.87 25.85
CA LEU A 27 -33.30 29.81 25.33
C LEU A 27 -31.98 29.05 25.18
N VAL A 28 -31.62 28.66 23.96
CA VAL A 28 -30.33 28.03 23.68
C VAL A 28 -29.31 29.15 23.46
N LEU A 29 -28.48 29.40 24.47
CA LEU A 29 -27.20 30.08 24.31
C LEU A 29 -26.38 29.27 23.30
N ALA A 30 -26.11 29.86 22.13
CA ALA A 30 -25.29 29.26 21.09
C ALA A 30 -23.84 29.17 21.57
N ALA A 31 -23.48 28.06 22.23
CA ALA A 31 -22.09 27.71 22.44
C ALA A 31 -21.50 27.29 21.08
N LEU A 32 -20.58 28.11 20.54
CA LEU A 32 -19.76 27.77 19.38
C LEU A 32 -18.92 26.52 19.70
N ALA A 33 -19.42 25.34 19.35
CA ALA A 33 -18.58 24.17 19.17
C ALA A 33 -17.91 24.30 17.81
N MET A 34 -16.73 24.94 17.76
CA MET A 34 -15.82 24.74 16.63
C MET A 34 -15.39 23.27 16.67
N PHE A 35 -16.08 22.43 15.92
CA PHE A 35 -15.52 21.17 15.47
C PHE A 35 -14.31 21.52 14.60
N VAL A 36 -13.11 21.48 15.17
CA VAL A 36 -11.88 21.49 14.38
C VAL A 36 -11.89 20.17 13.62
N ALA A 37 -12.37 20.21 12.39
CA ALA A 37 -12.18 19.11 11.46
C ALA A 37 -10.66 18.97 11.27
N ALA A 38 -10.06 17.99 11.94
CA ALA A 38 -8.68 17.62 11.65
C ALA A 38 -8.62 17.32 10.16
N PRO A 39 -7.70 17.94 9.39
CA PRO A 39 -7.56 17.57 8.00
C PRO A 39 -7.20 16.10 8.00
N ALA A 40 -7.98 15.29 7.29
CA ALA A 40 -7.56 13.95 6.94
C ALA A 40 -6.28 14.13 6.12
N ALA A 41 -5.12 14.01 6.78
CA ALA A 41 -3.85 13.94 6.08
C ALA A 41 -4.02 12.80 5.08
N ALA A 42 -4.02 13.13 3.79
CA ALA A 42 -4.07 12.16 2.72
C ALA A 42 -3.05 11.09 3.08
N GLN A 43 -3.55 9.87 3.31
CA GLN A 43 -2.72 8.75 3.73
C GLN A 43 -1.86 8.41 2.51
N GLN A 44 -0.69 9.05 2.43
CA GLN A 44 0.26 8.78 1.37
C GLN A 44 0.58 7.28 1.44
N ASP A 45 0.45 6.57 0.31
CA ASP A 45 0.69 5.13 0.25
C ASP A 45 2.11 4.85 0.75
N ARG A 46 2.16 4.38 2.00
CA ARG A 46 3.37 3.96 2.69
C ARG A 46 3.32 2.45 2.74
N ILE A 47 4.32 1.83 2.12
CA ILE A 47 4.48 0.39 2.11
C ILE A 47 5.41 0.06 3.28
N ALA A 48 4.85 -0.49 4.34
CA ALA A 48 5.60 -0.95 5.50
C ALA A 48 5.93 -2.44 5.34
N LEU A 49 7.20 -2.80 5.44
CA LEU A 49 7.69 -4.17 5.29
C LEU A 49 8.65 -4.53 6.41
N GLU A 50 8.64 -5.79 6.81
CA GLU A 50 9.67 -6.38 7.68
C GLU A 50 10.57 -7.26 6.83
N VAL A 51 11.89 -7.10 6.96
CA VAL A 51 12.88 -7.85 6.19
C VAL A 51 13.96 -8.44 7.10
N PRO A 52 14.49 -9.62 6.77
CA PRO A 52 15.58 -10.22 7.52
C PRO A 52 16.88 -9.41 7.45
N ALA A 53 17.58 -9.29 8.57
CA ALA A 53 18.93 -8.72 8.62
C ALA A 53 19.92 -9.50 7.73
N ASN A 54 20.85 -8.78 7.10
CA ASN A 54 21.91 -9.32 6.24
C ASN A 54 21.44 -10.09 4.98
N VAL A 55 20.16 -10.03 4.62
CA VAL A 55 19.60 -10.81 3.50
C VAL A 55 18.98 -9.90 2.45
N ARG A 56 19.38 -10.09 1.18
CA ARG A 56 18.74 -9.44 0.02
C ARG A 56 17.32 -9.94 -0.11
N THR A 57 16.37 -9.03 -0.03
CA THR A 57 14.94 -9.35 0.00
C THR A 57 14.24 -8.75 -1.22
N LEU A 58 13.45 -9.54 -1.95
CA LEU A 58 12.53 -9.04 -2.97
C LEU A 58 11.36 -8.35 -2.26
N LEU A 59 11.22 -7.05 -2.47
CA LEU A 59 10.15 -6.26 -1.85
C LEU A 59 8.86 -6.29 -2.68
N GLY A 60 9.00 -6.46 -3.99
CA GLY A 60 7.88 -6.53 -4.92
C GLY A 60 8.35 -6.47 -6.37
N SER A 61 7.42 -6.73 -7.27
CA SER A 61 7.63 -6.68 -8.71
C SER A 61 6.48 -5.91 -9.36
N THR A 62 6.76 -5.17 -10.43
CA THR A 62 5.75 -4.45 -11.22
C THR A 62 5.93 -4.73 -12.70
N ALA A 63 4.82 -4.97 -13.39
CA ALA A 63 4.74 -5.03 -14.83
C ALA A 63 3.41 -4.43 -15.25
N LEU A 64 3.44 -3.50 -16.20
CA LEU A 64 2.22 -2.94 -16.74
C LEU A 64 1.80 -3.79 -17.94
N VAL A 65 0.74 -4.58 -17.78
CA VAL A 65 0.25 -5.51 -18.81
C VAL A 65 -1.09 -5.04 -19.35
N GLY A 66 -1.20 -4.95 -20.67
CA GLY A 66 -2.45 -4.66 -21.37
C GLY A 66 -3.44 -5.83 -21.30
N PRO A 67 -4.73 -5.59 -21.57
CA PRO A 67 -5.71 -6.66 -21.67
C PRO A 67 -5.37 -7.65 -22.79
N ASP A 68 -4.66 -7.23 -23.82
CA ASP A 68 -4.14 -8.11 -24.89
C ASP A 68 -2.86 -8.89 -24.50
N CYS A 69 -2.53 -8.92 -23.21
CA CYS A 69 -1.33 -9.57 -22.66
C CYS A 69 -0.01 -8.98 -23.16
N THR A 70 -0.03 -7.76 -23.71
CA THR A 70 1.19 -7.05 -24.13
C THR A 70 1.79 -6.27 -22.98
N LEU A 71 3.12 -6.26 -22.88
CA LEU A 71 3.83 -5.39 -21.96
C LEU A 71 3.73 -3.94 -22.43
N LYS A 72 3.34 -3.06 -21.51
CA LYS A 72 3.37 -1.62 -21.69
C LYS A 72 4.61 -1.03 -21.04
N ALA A 73 5.07 0.08 -21.61
CA ALA A 73 6.18 0.82 -21.05
C ALA A 73 5.80 1.38 -19.67
N ASN A 74 6.61 1.05 -18.67
CA ASN A 74 6.64 1.72 -17.39
C ASN A 74 8.09 2.09 -17.05
N THR A 75 8.28 2.99 -16.10
CA THR A 75 9.62 3.34 -15.62
C THR A 75 9.61 3.41 -14.11
N THR A 76 10.60 2.78 -13.47
CA THR A 76 10.78 2.84 -12.02
C THR A 76 12.05 3.59 -11.71
N ARG A 77 11.97 4.62 -10.86
CA ARG A 77 13.12 5.42 -10.47
C ARG A 77 13.18 5.62 -8.96
N ILE A 78 14.34 5.36 -8.38
CA ILE A 78 14.63 5.70 -6.97
C ILE A 78 14.73 7.23 -6.85
N ILE A 79 13.90 7.84 -6.01
CA ILE A 79 13.88 9.29 -5.76
C ILE A 79 14.52 9.66 -4.41
N GLN A 80 14.50 8.73 -3.45
CA GLN A 80 15.20 8.85 -2.18
C GLN A 80 15.85 7.50 -1.89
N ARG A 81 17.16 7.50 -1.62
CA ARG A 81 17.89 6.28 -1.25
C ARG A 81 17.71 5.95 0.24
N PRO A 82 17.76 4.66 0.61
CA PRO A 82 17.87 4.25 2.01
C PRO A 82 19.15 4.79 2.67
N LYS A 83 19.16 4.83 4.00
CA LYS A 83 20.33 5.23 4.79
C LYS A 83 21.20 4.04 5.22
N HIS A 84 20.60 2.86 5.38
CA HIS A 84 21.23 1.70 5.99
C HIS A 84 21.10 0.44 5.11
N GLY A 85 21.24 0.64 3.81
CA GLY A 85 21.20 -0.43 2.82
C GLY A 85 21.28 0.09 1.39
N ALA A 86 20.97 -0.80 0.45
CA ALA A 86 20.91 -0.50 -0.97
C ALA A 86 19.63 -1.05 -1.58
N VAL A 87 19.11 -0.31 -2.57
CA VAL A 87 17.97 -0.75 -3.41
C VAL A 87 18.49 -1.03 -4.80
N GLU A 88 18.12 -2.18 -5.34
CA GLU A 88 18.43 -2.61 -6.70
C GLU A 88 17.13 -2.84 -7.47
N ILE A 89 17.07 -2.30 -8.69
CA ILE A 89 15.95 -2.49 -9.61
C ILE A 89 16.45 -3.36 -10.74
N LYS A 90 15.80 -4.50 -10.99
CA LYS A 90 16.17 -5.43 -12.06
C LYS A 90 14.98 -5.70 -12.97
N VAL A 91 15.24 -5.76 -14.27
CA VAL A 91 14.29 -6.35 -15.22
C VAL A 91 14.54 -7.85 -15.24
N GLU A 92 13.52 -8.63 -14.94
CA GLU A 92 13.62 -10.09 -14.87
C GLU A 92 12.28 -10.75 -15.26
N PRO A 93 12.31 -12.01 -15.73
CA PRO A 93 11.09 -12.71 -16.14
C PRO A 93 10.21 -13.04 -14.94
N HIS A 94 8.92 -12.73 -15.05
CA HIS A 94 7.88 -13.05 -14.10
C HIS A 94 6.74 -13.80 -14.78
N THR A 95 6.21 -14.80 -14.09
CA THR A 95 4.99 -15.49 -14.54
C THR A 95 3.78 -14.72 -14.04
N ILE A 96 2.85 -14.38 -14.94
CA ILE A 96 1.60 -13.73 -14.57
C ILE A 96 0.77 -14.72 -13.73
N GLY A 97 0.46 -14.34 -12.50
CA GLY A 97 -0.41 -15.10 -11.60
C GLY A 97 -1.88 -15.01 -11.99
N SER A 98 -2.70 -15.87 -11.40
CA SER A 98 -4.16 -15.92 -11.62
C SER A 98 -4.96 -14.93 -10.77
N GLU A 99 -4.28 -14.11 -9.96
CA GLU A 99 -4.94 -13.37 -8.88
C GLU A 99 -5.63 -12.09 -9.36
N ASP A 100 -5.12 -11.49 -10.43
CA ASP A 100 -5.78 -10.38 -11.10
C ASP A 100 -6.76 -10.90 -12.16
N LYS A 101 -8.06 -10.82 -11.87
CA LYS A 101 -9.12 -11.21 -12.80
C LYS A 101 -9.07 -10.44 -14.13
N ARG A 102 -8.51 -9.22 -14.16
CA ARG A 102 -8.33 -8.46 -15.41
C ARG A 102 -7.30 -9.10 -16.33
N LEU A 103 -6.36 -9.86 -15.77
CA LEU A 103 -5.27 -10.53 -16.46
C LEU A 103 -5.44 -12.06 -16.48
N ALA A 104 -6.62 -12.59 -16.11
CA ALA A 104 -6.85 -14.04 -16.05
C ALA A 104 -6.53 -14.75 -17.38
N GLN A 105 -6.77 -14.10 -18.52
CA GLN A 105 -6.44 -14.64 -19.85
C GLN A 105 -4.93 -14.66 -20.17
N CYS A 106 -4.13 -13.93 -19.39
CA CYS A 106 -2.68 -13.88 -19.50
C CYS A 106 -1.98 -14.78 -18.47
N ALA A 107 -2.73 -15.43 -17.58
CA ALA A 107 -2.18 -16.25 -16.51
C ALA A 107 -1.29 -17.37 -17.07
N GLY A 108 -0.12 -17.56 -16.45
CA GLY A 108 0.89 -18.53 -16.89
C GLY A 108 1.85 -18.02 -17.98
N MET A 109 1.61 -16.86 -18.58
CA MET A 109 2.58 -16.23 -19.48
C MET A 109 3.78 -15.70 -18.70
N THR A 110 4.97 -15.87 -19.27
CA THR A 110 6.20 -15.24 -18.78
C THR A 110 6.42 -13.92 -19.50
N ILE A 111 6.57 -12.85 -18.73
CA ILE A 111 6.83 -11.50 -19.20
C ILE A 111 8.01 -10.91 -18.44
N ASP A 112 8.75 -9.99 -19.06
CA ASP A 112 9.75 -9.20 -18.34
C ASP A 112 9.05 -8.15 -17.46
N GLY A 113 9.29 -8.23 -16.15
CA GLY A 113 8.83 -7.23 -15.18
C GLY A 113 9.99 -6.62 -14.42
N VAL A 114 9.68 -5.61 -13.62
CA VAL A 114 10.66 -4.88 -12.83
C VAL A 114 10.56 -5.33 -11.37
N SER A 115 11.61 -5.98 -10.88
CA SER A 115 11.76 -6.35 -9.47
C SER A 115 12.53 -5.32 -8.68
N ILE A 116 12.07 -5.09 -7.45
CA ILE A 116 12.66 -4.17 -6.49
C ILE A 116 13.22 -4.98 -5.34
N TYR A 117 14.55 -4.96 -5.19
CA TYR A 117 15.26 -5.65 -4.13
C TYR A 117 15.82 -4.64 -3.13
N TYR A 118 15.83 -5.02 -1.85
CA TYR A 118 16.54 -4.30 -0.79
C TYR A 118 17.54 -5.22 -0.11
N GLN A 119 18.74 -4.71 0.12
CA GLN A 119 19.79 -5.35 0.89
C GLN A 119 20.16 -4.40 2.04
N PRO A 120 19.92 -4.78 3.32
CA PRO A 120 20.42 -4.00 4.44
C PRO A 120 21.95 -4.05 4.50
N ASP A 121 22.55 -2.99 5.03
CA ASP A 121 23.97 -2.98 5.34
C ASP A 121 24.31 -4.09 6.33
N THR A 122 25.53 -4.62 6.25
CA THR A 122 25.94 -5.72 7.12
C THR A 122 25.85 -5.34 8.60
N GLY A 123 25.13 -6.14 9.38
CA GLY A 123 24.91 -5.94 10.81
C GLY A 123 23.83 -4.92 11.17
N PHE A 124 23.18 -4.28 10.19
CA PHE A 124 22.12 -3.32 10.47
C PHE A 124 20.82 -4.02 10.93
N THR A 125 20.21 -3.45 11.98
CA THR A 125 18.87 -3.77 12.47
C THR A 125 18.18 -2.47 12.87
N GLY A 126 16.88 -2.36 12.65
CA GLY A 126 16.10 -1.16 12.95
C GLY A 126 15.34 -0.63 11.73
N GLU A 127 14.95 0.64 11.78
CA GLU A 127 14.17 1.27 10.73
C GLU A 127 15.06 1.88 9.64
N ASP A 128 14.71 1.59 8.39
CA ASP A 128 15.24 2.24 7.20
C ASP A 128 14.07 2.60 6.27
N GLY A 129 14.34 3.32 5.20
CA GLY A 129 13.29 3.68 4.27
C GLY A 129 13.81 4.40 3.05
N PHE A 130 13.08 4.23 1.96
CA PHE A 130 13.42 4.83 0.68
C PHE A 130 12.14 5.20 -0.06
N ALA A 131 12.29 5.95 -1.14
CA ALA A 131 11.16 6.27 -1.99
C ALA A 131 11.51 6.08 -3.46
N LEU A 132 10.54 5.63 -4.22
CA LEU A 132 10.62 5.50 -5.67
C LEU A 132 9.41 6.15 -6.34
N THR A 133 9.51 6.38 -7.63
CA THR A 133 8.38 6.74 -8.49
C THR A 133 8.23 5.69 -9.56
N LEU A 134 7.01 5.19 -9.71
CA LEU A 134 6.58 4.42 -10.86
C LEU A 134 5.90 5.36 -11.85
N THR A 135 6.31 5.33 -13.11
CA THR A 135 5.70 6.12 -14.18
C THR A 135 4.98 5.19 -15.14
N GLU A 136 3.67 5.40 -15.31
CA GLU A 136 2.81 4.61 -16.20
C GLU A 136 1.94 5.56 -17.02
N ASP A 137 1.93 5.37 -18.34
CA ASP A 137 1.17 6.23 -19.28
C ASP A 137 1.39 7.75 -19.02
N GLY A 138 2.63 8.13 -18.66
CA GLY A 138 3.00 9.52 -18.36
C GLY A 138 2.60 10.04 -16.97
N ARG A 139 1.96 9.22 -16.13
CA ARG A 139 1.56 9.58 -14.76
C ARG A 139 2.55 9.02 -13.75
N ASN A 140 2.86 9.81 -12.72
CA ASN A 140 3.79 9.44 -11.66
C ASN A 140 3.07 8.98 -10.42
N TYR A 141 3.47 7.82 -9.91
CA TYR A 141 2.97 7.19 -8.70
C TYR A 141 4.12 7.08 -7.70
N PRO A 142 4.29 8.08 -6.81
CA PRO A 142 5.33 8.03 -5.79
C PRO A 142 4.98 7.00 -4.72
N GLN A 143 5.92 6.12 -4.40
CA GLN A 143 5.79 5.11 -3.34
C GLN A 143 6.85 5.34 -2.28
N LYS A 144 6.43 5.32 -1.01
CA LYS A 144 7.34 5.40 0.12
C LYS A 144 7.42 4.05 0.82
N PHE A 145 8.62 3.49 0.90
CA PHE A 145 8.90 2.26 1.62
C PHE A 145 9.43 2.59 3.01
N VAL A 146 8.86 1.93 4.01
CA VAL A 146 9.33 1.92 5.40
C VAL A 146 9.73 0.49 5.72
N ILE A 147 11.01 0.26 5.97
CA ILE A 147 11.58 -1.07 6.13
C ILE A 147 12.00 -1.25 7.58
N THR A 148 11.50 -2.30 8.23
CA THR A 148 11.98 -2.74 9.55
C THR A 148 12.88 -3.95 9.36
N VAL A 149 14.16 -3.80 9.67
CA VAL A 149 15.17 -4.86 9.55
C VAL A 149 15.32 -5.56 10.89
N LYS A 150 15.09 -6.88 10.93
CA LYS A 150 15.18 -7.69 12.15
C LYS A 150 15.65 -9.11 11.89
#